data_AF-A0A7K2Q1Q4-F1
#
_entry.id   AF-A0A7K2Q1Q4-F1
#
_cell.length_a   1.000
_cell.length_b   1.000
_cell.length_c   1.000
_cell.angle_alpha   90.00
_cell.angle_beta   90.00
_cell.angle_gamma   90.00
#
_symmetry.space_group_name_H-M   'P 1'
#
loop_
_entity.id
_entity.type
_entity.pdbx_description
1 polymer ?
#
loop_
_entity_poly.entity_id
_entity_poly.type
_entity_poly.pdbx_seq_one_letter_code
_entity_poly.pdbx_strand_id
1 'polypeptide(L)'
;MGGVLRAEMLWVETFTGLRMDRFGKLVKVVSERGGDGPGGGRPWCLPLADRVLLVAGYYRTNLTLRQLAPLFGISSATVCRV
;
A
#
# COMPACT_ATOMS: atom_id res chain seq x y z
N MET A 1 -9.76 -9.88 10.29
CA MET A 1 -8.39 -9.80 10.84
C MET A 1 -7.82 -8.45 10.46
N GLY A 2 -7.39 -7.64 11.44
CA GLY A 2 -6.78 -6.34 11.16
C GLY A 2 -5.32 -6.52 10.77
N GLY A 3 -4.91 -5.98 9.62
CA GLY A 3 -3.49 -5.91 9.25
C GLY A 3 -2.71 -5.02 10.22
N VAL A 4 -1.43 -5.33 10.40
CA VAL A 4 -0.49 -4.60 11.26
C VAL A 4 0.13 -3.41 10.51
N LEU A 5 0.26 -3.51 9.18
CA LEU A 5 0.78 -2.44 8.34
C LEU A 5 -0.35 -1.55 7.86
N ARG A 6 -0.23 -0.28 8.23
CA ARG A 6 -1.04 0.85 7.76
C ARG A 6 -0.11 1.99 7.43
N ALA A 7 -0.57 2.94 6.62
CA ALA A 7 0.14 4.18 6.27
C ALA A 7 0.26 5.14 7.48
N GLU A 8 0.88 4.65 8.54
CA GLU A 8 1.25 5.37 9.76
C GLU A 8 2.73 5.74 9.69
N MET A 9 3.12 6.78 10.43
CA MET A 9 4.46 7.38 10.37
C MET A 9 5.58 6.33 10.46
N LEU A 10 5.50 5.41 11.42
CA LEU A 10 6.52 4.38 11.64
C LEU A 10 6.73 3.50 10.40
N TRP A 11 5.65 2.99 9.82
CA TRP A 11 5.73 2.06 8.70
C TRP A 11 6.08 2.75 7.39
N VAL A 12 5.54 3.95 7.19
CA VAL A 12 5.89 4.80 6.04
C VAL A 12 7.39 5.09 6.04
N GLU A 13 7.95 5.55 7.17
CA GLU A 13 9.38 5.84 7.24
C GLU A 13 10.23 4.59 7.07
N THR A 14 9.84 3.47 7.70
CA THR A 14 10.57 2.19 7.63
C THR A 14 10.64 1.64 6.20
N PHE A 15 9.51 1.59 5.49
CA PHE A 15 9.44 0.91 4.19
C PHE A 15 9.68 1.83 3.00
N THR A 16 9.44 3.13 3.12
CA THR A 16 9.60 4.07 2.00
C THR A 16 10.85 4.95 2.15
N GLY A 17 11.37 5.14 3.37
CA GLY A 17 12.41 6.12 3.66
C GLY A 17 11.93 7.57 3.55
N LEU A 18 10.63 7.80 3.36
CA LEU A 18 10.03 9.13 3.27
C LEU A 18 9.45 9.53 4.62
N ARG A 19 9.65 10.79 4.99
CA ARG A 19 8.86 11.43 6.04
C ARG A 19 7.38 11.50 5.63
N MET A 20 6.50 11.53 6.61
CA MET A 20 5.04 11.49 6.37
C MET A 20 4.51 12.62 5.46
N ASP A 21 5.12 13.81 5.51
CA ASP A 21 4.79 14.94 4.63
C ASP A 21 5.13 14.66 3.15
N ARG A 22 6.30 14.07 2.89
CA ARG A 22 6.73 13.69 1.54
C ARG A 22 5.93 12.51 1.03
N PHE A 23 5.59 11.57 1.90
CA PHE A 23 4.71 10.46 1.56
C PHE A 23 3.31 10.95 1.16
N GLY A 24 2.73 11.91 1.89
CA GLY A 24 1.46 12.53 1.50
C GLY A 24 1.49 13.15 0.10
N LYS A 25 2.60 13.81 -0.28
CA LYS A 25 2.81 14.32 -1.64
C LYS A 25 2.88 13.20 -2.68
N LEU A 26 3.56 12.10 -2.38
CA LEU A 26 3.61 10.92 -3.25
C LEU A 26 2.22 10.34 -3.47
N VAL A 27 1.45 10.12 -2.40
CA VAL A 27 0.08 9.59 -2.48
C VAL A 27 -0.81 10.50 -3.32
N LYS A 28 -0.68 11.82 -3.17
CA LYS A 28 -1.39 12.81 -3.99
C LYS A 28 -1.05 12.65 -5.48
N VAL A 29 0.23 12.59 -5.82
CA VAL A 29 0.68 12.41 -7.23
C VAL A 29 0.17 11.09 -7.81
N VAL A 30 0.15 10.01 -7.02
CA VAL A 30 -0.40 8.71 -7.45
C VAL A 30 -1.91 8.82 -7.70
N SER A 31 -2.64 9.51 -6.82
CA SER A 31 -4.08 9.76 -7.00
C SER A 31 -4.36 10.55 -8.28
N GLU A 32 -3.64 11.66 -8.50
CA GLU A 32 -3.76 12.50 -9.70
C GLU A 32 -3.45 11.76 -11.00
N ARG A 33 -2.58 10.73 -10.93
CA ARG A 33 -2.26 9.85 -12.06
C ARG A 33 -3.25 8.69 -12.24
N GLY A 34 -4.33 8.67 -11.47
CA GLY A 34 -5.41 7.68 -11.59
C GLY A 34 -5.22 6.44 -10.72
N GLY A 35 -4.25 6.41 -9.80
CA GLY A 35 -4.04 5.27 -8.90
C GLY A 35 -5.20 5.02 -7.93
N ASP A 36 -6.07 6.01 -7.73
CA ASP A 36 -7.30 5.86 -6.93
C ASP A 36 -8.53 5.42 -7.73
N GLY A 37 -8.40 5.35 -9.06
CA GLY A 37 -9.47 4.85 -9.91
C GLY A 37 -9.65 3.34 -9.70
N PRO A 38 -10.90 2.83 -9.63
CA PRO A 38 -11.14 1.42 -9.84
C PRO A 38 -10.77 1.13 -11.30
N GLY A 39 -9.64 0.44 -11.55
CA GLY A 39 -9.50 -0.28 -12.81
C GLY A 39 -10.75 -1.17 -12.93
N GLY A 40 -11.58 -0.94 -13.95
CA GLY A 40 -13.01 -1.27 -13.94
C GLY A 40 -13.41 -2.53 -13.15
N GLY A 41 -14.37 -2.38 -12.23
CA GLY A 41 -14.84 -3.48 -11.39
C GLY A 41 -15.09 -3.09 -9.93
N ARG A 42 -14.93 -4.05 -9.01
CA ARG A 42 -15.17 -3.85 -7.57
C ARG A 42 -14.14 -2.86 -6.99
N PRO A 43 -14.57 -1.90 -6.15
CA PRO A 43 -13.65 -0.95 -5.52
C PRO A 43 -12.54 -1.66 -4.75
N TRP A 44 -11.37 -1.04 -4.73
CA TRP A 44 -10.21 -1.50 -3.94
C TRP A 44 -10.60 -1.62 -2.47
N CYS A 45 -10.32 -2.77 -1.85
CA CYS A 45 -10.58 -2.96 -0.41
C CYS A 45 -9.56 -2.22 0.48
N LEU A 46 -8.49 -1.68 -0.10
CA LEU A 46 -7.37 -1.08 0.61
C LEU A 46 -7.24 0.41 0.23
N PRO A 47 -7.15 1.34 1.20
CA PRO A 47 -6.94 2.77 0.95
C PRO A 47 -5.72 3.02 0.06
N LEU A 48 -5.72 4.11 -0.72
CA LEU A 48 -4.62 4.41 -1.64
C LEU A 48 -3.26 4.48 -0.93
N ALA A 49 -3.19 5.12 0.23
CA ALA A 49 -1.96 5.25 1.01
C ALA A 49 -1.39 3.87 1.40
N ASP A 50 -2.25 2.96 1.86
CA ASP A 50 -1.86 1.60 2.23
C ASP A 50 -1.43 0.78 1.00
N ARG A 51 -2.04 1.01 -0.17
CA ARG A 51 -1.58 0.42 -1.45
C ARG A 51 -0.19 0.90 -1.85
N VAL A 52 0.09 2.20 -1.72
CA VAL A 52 1.42 2.75 -1.98
C VAL A 52 2.45 2.17 -1.01
N LEU A 53 2.09 2.03 0.28
CA LEU A 53 2.94 1.39 1.27
C LEU A 53 3.20 -0.08 0.95
N LEU A 54 2.18 -0.82 0.50
CA LEU A 54 2.30 -2.21 0.06
C LEU A 54 3.29 -2.35 -1.09
N VAL A 55 3.16 -1.50 -2.11
CA VAL A 55 4.07 -1.49 -3.27
C VAL A 55 5.50 -1.20 -2.83
N ALA A 56 5.71 -0.23 -1.93
CA ALA A 56 7.03 0.05 -1.38
C ALA A 56 7.59 -1.14 -0.60
N GLY A 57 6.79 -1.77 0.26
CA GLY A 57 7.17 -2.98 1.00
C GLY A 57 7.55 -4.13 0.08
N TYR A 58 6.79 -4.36 -0.99
CA TYR A 58 7.09 -5.37 -2.01
C TYR A 58 8.42 -5.10 -2.73
N TYR A 59 8.69 -3.84 -3.13
CA TYR A 59 9.92 -3.49 -3.82
C TYR A 59 11.16 -3.43 -2.91
N ARG A 60 10.99 -3.13 -1.62
CA ARG A 60 12.11 -2.92 -0.67
C ARG A 60 12.45 -4.15 0.16
N THR A 61 11.60 -5.17 0.18
CA THR A 61 11.79 -6.37 1.00
C THR A 61 11.70 -7.64 0.14
N ASN A 62 12.23 -8.75 0.63
CA ASN A 62 12.12 -10.06 -0.04
C ASN A 62 10.84 -10.82 0.37
N LEU A 63 9.79 -10.10 0.78
CA LEU A 63 8.53 -10.73 1.21
C LEU A 63 7.73 -11.20 0.01
N THR A 64 7.23 -12.43 0.09
CA THR A 64 6.29 -12.98 -0.90
C THR A 64 4.91 -12.34 -0.76
N LEU A 65 4.09 -12.38 -1.82
CA LEU A 65 2.69 -11.90 -1.78
C LEU A 65 1.87 -12.58 -0.68
N ARG A 66 2.17 -13.85 -0.36
CA ARG A 66 1.52 -14.60 0.72
C ARG A 66 1.93 -14.10 2.11
N GLN A 67 3.16 -13.60 2.26
CA GLN A 67 3.64 -12.99 3.51
C GLN A 67 3.14 -11.55 3.66
N LEU A 68 3.01 -10.79 2.56
CA LEU A 68 2.47 -9.42 2.59
C LEU A 68 0.97 -9.38 2.94
N ALA A 69 0.18 -10.32 2.41
CA ALA A 69 -1.26 -10.37 2.63
C ALA A 69 -1.71 -10.25 4.10
N PRO A 70 -1.20 -11.07 5.05
CA PRO A 70 -1.56 -10.95 6.46
C PRO A 70 -1.08 -9.65 7.10
N LEU A 71 0.03 -9.05 6.62
CA LEU A 71 0.52 -7.77 7.15
C LEU A 71 -0.45 -6.63 6.87
N PHE A 72 -1.15 -6.65 5.73
CA PHE A 72 -2.16 -5.65 5.37
C PHE A 72 -3.60 -6.10 5.71
N GLY A 73 -3.79 -7.29 6.28
CA GLY A 73 -5.11 -7.81 6.65
C GLY A 73 -6.02 -8.08 5.45
N ILE A 74 -5.43 -8.36 4.28
CA ILE A 74 -6.14 -8.60 3.01
C ILE A 74 -5.78 -9.99 2.46
N SER A 75 -6.52 -10.43 1.44
CA SER A 75 -6.21 -11.70 0.76
C SER A 75 -4.98 -11.57 -0.15
N SER A 76 -4.26 -12.66 -0.42
CA SER A 76 -3.17 -12.65 -1.41
C SER A 76 -3.65 -12.27 -2.82
N ALA A 77 -4.90 -12.58 -3.17
CA ALA A 77 -5.50 -12.13 -4.43
C ALA A 77 -5.67 -10.60 -4.45
N THR A 78 -5.96 -9.97 -3.31
CA THR A 78 -6.02 -8.52 -3.18
C THR A 78 -4.62 -7.90 -3.36
N VAL A 79 -3.58 -8.49 -2.76
CA VAL A 79 -2.19 -8.04 -2.96
C VAL A 79 -1.80 -8.14 -4.44
N CYS A 80 -2.13 -9.25 -5.11
CA CYS A 80 -1.80 -9.46 -6.53
C CYS A 80 -2.51 -8.49 -7.48
N ARG A 81 -3.63 -7.89 -7.07
CA ARG A 81 -4.33 -6.89 -7.87
C ARG A 81 -3.71 -5.50 -7.75
N VAL A 82 -3.08 -5.20 -6.60
CA VAL A 82 -2.42 -3.91 -6.34
C VAL A 82 -1.11 -3.86 -7.12
#